data_AF-A0A6L7Y9C3-F1
#
_entry.id   AF-A0A6L7Y9C3-F1
#
_cell.length_a   1.000
_cell.length_b   1.000
_cell.length_c   1.000
_cell.angle_alpha   90.00
_cell.angle_beta   90.00
_cell.angle_gamma   90.00
#
_symmetry.space_group_name_H-M   'P 1'
#
loop_
_entity.id
_entity.type
_entity.pdbx_description
1 polymer ?
#
loop_
_entity_poly.entity_id
_entity_poly.type
_entity_poly.pdbx_seq_one_letter_code
_entity_poly.pdbx_strand_id
1 'polypeptide(L)'
;MPKFTRMEPSDVLIGRARSAAAERAQYVEAVSGSDAGKIELGRGENPSRVKRLLSEAAREAGTKVRSSWEDKSQRVLLWKKVGR
;
A
#
# COMPACT_ATOMS: atom_id res chain seq x y z
N MET A 1 25.25 9.11 28.37
CA MET A 1 25.29 8.63 26.97
C MET A 1 24.07 7.75 26.72
N PRO A 2 23.36 7.91 25.59
CA PRO A 2 22.26 7.02 25.24
C PRO A 2 22.77 5.59 24.95
N LYS A 3 21.98 4.59 25.36
CA LYS A 3 22.25 3.16 25.11
C LYS A 3 21.42 2.70 23.93
N PHE A 4 22.07 2.15 22.91
CA PHE A 4 21.42 1.60 21.72
C PHE A 4 21.44 0.08 21.80
N THR A 5 20.30 -0.57 21.55
CA THR A 5 20.16 -2.03 21.57
C THR A 5 19.71 -2.48 20.18
N ARG A 6 20.36 -3.51 19.65
CA ARG A 6 19.98 -4.13 18.37
C ARG A 6 18.77 -5.04 18.61
N MET A 7 17.75 -4.89 17.78
CA MET A 7 16.54 -5.72 17.79
C MET A 7 16.29 -6.28 16.39
N GLU A 8 15.69 -7.46 16.31
CA GLU A 8 15.19 -8.01 15.05
C GLU A 8 13.94 -7.24 14.62
N PRO A 9 13.77 -6.90 13.33
CA PRO A 9 12.63 -6.11 12.86
C PRO A 9 11.26 -6.71 13.21
N SER A 10 11.16 -8.04 13.30
CA SER A 10 9.95 -8.76 13.72
C SER A 10 9.53 -8.45 15.15
N ASP A 11 10.49 -8.14 16.00
CA ASP A 11 10.29 -7.95 17.44
C ASP A 11 9.93 -6.49 17.77
N VAL A 12 10.01 -5.61 16.78
CA VAL A 12 9.75 -4.17 16.92
C VAL A 12 8.32 -3.88 16.44
N LEU A 13 7.35 -4.00 17.33
CA LEU A 13 5.96 -3.59 17.09
C LEU A 13 5.80 -2.08 17.26
N ILE A 14 5.96 -1.31 16.18
CA ILE A 14 5.74 0.14 16.18
C ILE A 14 4.27 0.47 15.90
N GLY A 15 3.53 0.92 16.92
CA GLY A 15 2.23 1.57 16.78
C GLY A 15 1.12 0.71 16.15
N ARG A 16 0.38 1.28 15.18
CA ARG A 16 -0.81 0.69 14.51
C ARG A 16 -0.48 -0.44 13.50
N ALA A 17 0.60 -1.19 13.73
CA ALA A 17 1.16 -2.14 12.77
C ALA A 17 0.16 -3.22 12.32
N ARG A 18 -0.64 -3.78 13.24
CA ARG A 18 -1.65 -4.80 12.91
C ARG A 18 -2.80 -4.26 12.06
N SER A 19 -3.36 -3.10 12.41
CA SER A 19 -4.44 -2.50 11.63
C SER A 19 -3.96 -2.07 10.24
N ALA A 20 -2.73 -1.56 10.14
CA ALA A 20 -2.12 -1.23 8.85
C ALA A 20 -1.87 -2.49 7.99
N ALA A 21 -1.45 -3.59 8.59
CA ALA A 21 -1.30 -4.87 7.89
C ALA A 21 -2.64 -5.42 7.37
N ALA A 22 -3.69 -5.35 8.20
CA ALA A 22 -5.03 -5.77 7.80
C ALA A 22 -5.59 -4.94 6.63
N GLU A 23 -5.39 -3.61 6.66
CA GLU A 23 -5.80 -2.73 5.55
C GLU A 23 -5.01 -3.01 4.26
N ARG A 24 -3.73 -3.37 4.36
CA ARG A 24 -2.89 -3.69 3.20
C ARG A 24 -3.25 -5.01 2.53
N ALA A 25 -3.78 -5.98 3.27
CA ALA A 25 -4.02 -7.34 2.76
C ALA A 25 -4.86 -7.34 1.46
N GLN A 26 -5.91 -6.52 1.39
CA GLN A 26 -6.76 -6.39 0.21
C GLN A 26 -6.02 -5.84 -1.01
N TYR A 27 -5.05 -4.94 -0.80
CA TYR A 27 -4.22 -4.39 -1.87
C TYR A 27 -3.20 -5.42 -2.36
N VAL A 28 -2.63 -6.23 -1.46
CA VAL A 28 -1.70 -7.31 -1.81
C VAL A 28 -2.44 -8.35 -2.66
N GLU A 29 -3.63 -8.77 -2.23
CA GLU A 29 -4.47 -9.71 -2.98
C GLU A 29 -4.80 -9.18 -4.38
N ALA A 30 -5.22 -7.91 -4.47
CA ALA A 30 -5.52 -7.28 -5.77
C ALA A 30 -4.30 -7.22 -6.69
N VAL A 31 -3.13 -6.85 -6.17
CA VAL A 31 -1.89 -6.78 -6.97
C VAL A 31 -1.42 -8.17 -7.38
N SER A 32 -1.50 -9.18 -6.51
CA SER A 32 -1.12 -10.54 -6.87
C SER A 32 -2.08 -11.18 -7.88
N GLY A 33 -3.38 -10.95 -7.73
CA GLY A 33 -4.44 -11.60 -8.52
C GLY A 33 -4.80 -10.91 -9.84
N SER A 34 -4.31 -9.71 -10.12
CA SER A 34 -4.68 -8.97 -11.34
C SER A 34 -3.54 -8.12 -11.90
N ASP A 35 -3.52 -7.89 -13.22
CA ASP A 35 -2.47 -7.11 -13.88
C ASP A 35 -2.76 -5.60 -13.95
N ALA A 36 -4.02 -5.22 -13.75
CA ALA A 36 -4.46 -3.84 -13.66
C ALA A 36 -5.76 -3.75 -12.85
N GLY A 37 -6.08 -2.55 -12.37
CA GLY A 37 -7.31 -2.32 -11.63
C GLY A 37 -7.59 -0.84 -11.40
N LYS A 38 -8.72 -0.60 -10.74
CA LYS A 38 -9.13 0.71 -10.25
C LYS A 38 -9.47 0.63 -8.76
N ILE A 39 -9.21 1.70 -8.03
CA ILE A 39 -9.56 1.84 -6.61
C ILE A 39 -10.42 3.09 -6.48
N GLU A 40 -11.68 2.89 -6.11
CA GLU A 40 -12.64 3.98 -5.92
C GLU A 40 -12.66 4.38 -4.45
N LEU A 41 -12.47 5.68 -4.19
CA LEU A 41 -12.39 6.23 -2.85
C LEU A 41 -13.77 6.67 -2.35
N GLY A 42 -14.09 6.21 -1.16
CA GLY A 42 -15.24 6.63 -0.37
C GLY A 42 -15.10 8.06 0.17
N ARG A 43 -16.19 8.58 0.72
CA ARG A 43 -16.20 9.90 1.36
C ARG A 43 -15.35 9.86 2.64
N GLY A 44 -14.31 10.69 2.71
CA GLY A 44 -13.42 10.77 3.88
C GLY A 44 -12.17 9.89 3.79
N GLU A 45 -12.01 9.13 2.71
CA GLU A 45 -10.77 8.41 2.45
C GLU A 45 -9.67 9.35 1.96
N ASN A 46 -8.42 9.07 2.36
CA ASN A 46 -7.29 9.93 2.05
C ASN A 46 -6.55 9.40 0.81
N PRO A 47 -6.52 10.14 -0.32
CA PRO A 47 -5.85 9.72 -1.55
C PRO A 47 -4.37 9.35 -1.37
N SER A 48 -3.63 10.14 -0.59
CA SER A 48 -2.20 9.89 -0.33
C SER A 48 -2.00 8.58 0.44
N ARG A 49 -2.90 8.26 1.37
CA ARG A 49 -2.87 6.99 2.11
C ARG A 49 -3.10 5.81 1.17
N VAL A 50 -4.09 5.89 0.28
CA VAL A 50 -4.39 4.82 -0.70
C VAL A 50 -3.20 4.56 -1.62
N LYS A 51 -2.58 5.62 -2.17
CA LYS A 51 -1.35 5.47 -2.97
C LYS A 51 -0.21 4.80 -2.20
N ARG A 52 -0.04 5.16 -0.92
CA ARG A 52 0.99 4.55 -0.06
C ARG A 52 0.70 3.07 0.17
N LEU A 53 -0.53 2.72 0.52
CA LEU A 53 -0.95 1.32 0.74
C LEU A 53 -0.75 0.47 -0.52
N LEU A 54 -1.12 0.98 -1.69
CA LEU A 54 -0.89 0.29 -2.97
C LEU A 54 0.62 0.08 -3.24
N SER A 55 1.45 1.09 -2.98
CA SER A 55 2.90 0.97 -3.17
C SER A 55 3.55 -0.01 -2.19
N GLU A 56 3.11 -0.01 -0.93
CA GLU A 56 3.59 -0.96 0.09
C GLU A 56 3.17 -2.39 -0.28
N ALA A 57 1.91 -2.58 -0.68
CA ALA A 57 1.39 -3.88 -1.11
C ALA A 57 2.10 -4.41 -2.35
N ALA A 58 2.38 -3.56 -3.34
CA ALA A 58 3.12 -3.96 -4.53
C ALA A 58 4.54 -4.43 -4.18
N ARG A 59 5.23 -3.71 -3.29
CA ARG A 59 6.54 -4.11 -2.77
C ARG A 59 6.48 -5.44 -2.03
N GLU A 60 5.44 -5.65 -1.22
CA GLU A 60 5.21 -6.91 -0.48
C GLU A 60 4.95 -8.08 -1.43
N ALA A 61 4.18 -7.86 -2.49
CA ALA A 61 3.93 -8.83 -3.56
C ALA A 61 5.08 -9.00 -4.55
N GLY A 62 6.24 -8.35 -4.34
CA GLY A 62 7.39 -8.41 -5.25
C GLY A 62 7.11 -7.85 -6.65
N THR A 63 6.06 -7.04 -6.80
CA THR A 63 5.55 -6.57 -8.09
C THR A 63 5.75 -5.07 -8.23
N LYS A 64 6.17 -4.60 -9.41
CA LYS A 64 6.22 -3.17 -9.71
C LYS A 64 4.88 -2.73 -10.30
N VAL A 65 4.33 -1.62 -9.80
CA VAL A 65 3.08 -1.04 -10.30
C VAL A 65 3.27 0.44 -10.65
N ARG A 66 2.52 0.94 -11.64
CA ARG A 66 2.29 2.36 -11.87
C ARG A 66 0.85 2.69 -11.56
N SER A 67 0.63 3.88 -11.02
CA SER A 67 -0.71 4.39 -10.73
C SER A 67 -0.87 5.84 -11.13
N SER A 68 -2.09 6.20 -11.53
CA SER A 68 -2.50 7.56 -11.86
C SER A 68 -3.90 7.80 -11.35
N TRP A 69 -4.18 9.02 -10.91
CA TRP A 69 -5.55 9.44 -10.63
C TRP A 69 -6.27 9.66 -11.95
N GLU A 70 -7.53 9.25 -12.03
CA GLU A 70 -8.39 9.45 -13.20
C GLU A 70 -8.65 10.96 -13.42
N ASP A 71 -8.78 11.72 -12.34
CA ASP A 71 -9.09 13.14 -12.36
C ASP A 71 -8.41 13.92 -11.22
N LYS A 72 -8.69 15.24 -11.15
CA LYS A 72 -8.22 16.11 -10.07
C LYS A 72 -8.97 15.89 -8.75
N SER A 73 -10.14 15.25 -8.78
CA SER A 73 -10.91 14.95 -7.57
C SER A 73 -10.30 13.80 -6.77
N GLN A 74 -9.38 13.05 -7.38
CA GLN A 74 -8.64 11.94 -6.77
C GLN A 74 -9.56 10.89 -6.14
N ARG A 75 -10.72 10.67 -6.77
CA ARG A 75 -11.70 9.69 -6.31
C ARG A 75 -11.46 8.31 -6.90
N VAL A 76 -10.75 8.21 -8.02
CA VAL A 76 -10.46 6.92 -8.66
C VAL A 76 -8.98 6.83 -8.96
N LEU A 77 -8.30 5.85 -8.35
CA LEU A 77 -6.91 5.51 -8.63
C LEU A 77 -6.87 4.37 -9.64
N LEU A 78 -6.38 4.63 -10.83
CA LEU A 78 -6.07 3.59 -11.82
C LEU A 78 -4.67 3.07 -11.57
N TRP A 79 -4.47 1.76 -11.71
CA TRP A 79 -3.16 1.14 -11.57
C TRP A 79 -2.95 -0.03 -12.52
N LYS A 80 -1.69 -0.33 -12.83
CA LYS A 80 -1.27 -1.51 -13.58
C LYS A 80 0.12 -1.98 -13.17
N LYS A 81 0.39 -3.27 -13.32
CA LYS A 81 1.74 -3.83 -13.21
C LYS A 81 2.64 -3.28 -14.32
N VAL A 82 3.93 -3.11 -14.00
CA VAL A 82 4.94 -2.67 -14.95
C VAL A 82 6.22 -3.48 -14.79
N GLY A 83 6.62 -4.18 -15.86
CA GLY A 83 7.78 -5.08 -15.85
C GLY A 83 7.47 -6.44 -15.22
N ARG A 84 8.10 -7.49 -15.78
CA ARG A 84 8.34 -8.76 -15.09
C ARG A 84 9.65 -8.66 -14.33
#